data_AF-A0A8S3K4F3-F1
#
_entry.id   AF-A0A8S3K4F3-F1
#
_cell.length_a   1.000
_cell.length_b   1.000
_cell.length_c   1.000
_cell.angle_alpha   90.00
_cell.angle_beta   90.00
_cell.angle_gamma   90.00
#
_symmetry.space_group_name_H-M   'P 1'
#
loop_
_entity.id
_entity.type
_entity.pdbx_description
1 polymer ?
#
loop_
_entity_poly.entity_id
_entity_poly.type
_entity_poly.pdbx_seq_one_letter_code
_entity_poly.pdbx_strand_id
1 'polypeptide(L)'
;FCSRGFPVGCYVTKSGQSKESCNIRDGKNDTFYVFNHLDFEITYHSGQDETWGSAFGEDGGRIIAAKVQVNSLNSDKCDRSSEPVMFQSTSKNVQIPFTYSVKFVKNNDIRWASRWDYILKSLP
;
A
#
# COMPACT_ATOMS: atom_id res chain seq x y z
N PHE A 1 -0.40 11.12 15.07
CA PHE A 1 -1.42 11.27 14.02
C PHE A 1 -1.83 9.86 13.56
N CYS A 2 -3.12 9.51 13.61
CA CYS A 2 -3.61 8.20 13.16
C CYS A 2 -4.61 8.46 12.03
N SER A 3 -4.16 8.41 10.77
CA SER A 3 -5.07 8.38 9.63
C SER A 3 -5.44 6.93 9.36
N ARG A 4 -6.75 6.65 9.21
CA ARG A 4 -7.28 5.31 8.86
C ARG A 4 -7.01 4.91 7.41
N GLY A 5 -5.98 5.48 6.79
CA GLY A 5 -5.66 5.31 5.38
C GLY A 5 -4.35 5.97 5.01
N PHE A 6 -3.92 5.69 3.79
CA PHE A 6 -2.68 6.19 3.19
C PHE A 6 -3.00 6.79 1.81
N PRO A 7 -2.24 7.81 1.37
CA PRO A 7 -2.45 8.42 0.07
C PRO A 7 -2.05 7.43 -1.05
N VAL A 8 -2.89 7.29 -2.07
CA VAL A 8 -2.62 6.49 -3.29
C VAL A 8 -2.16 7.36 -4.46
N GLY A 9 -1.87 8.63 -4.20
CA GLY A 9 -1.59 9.60 -5.25
C GLY A 9 -1.47 11.02 -4.72
N CYS A 10 -1.25 11.95 -5.63
CA CYS A 10 -1.14 13.37 -5.33
C CYS A 10 -1.56 14.25 -6.51
N TYR A 11 -1.66 15.55 -6.24
CA TYR A 11 -2.01 16.55 -7.23
C TYR A 11 -0.93 17.63 -7.25
N VAL A 12 -0.44 17.95 -8.46
CA VAL A 12 0.43 19.08 -8.72
C VAL A 12 -0.44 20.23 -9.21
N THR A 13 -0.45 21.33 -8.47
CA THR A 13 -1.29 22.49 -8.77
C THR A 13 -0.84 23.18 -10.07
N LYS A 14 -1.67 24.12 -10.55
CA LYS A 14 -1.32 25.00 -11.67
C LYS A 14 -0.04 25.81 -11.45
N SER A 15 0.27 26.15 -10.19
CA SER A 15 1.49 26.85 -9.79
C SER A 15 2.69 25.93 -9.61
N GLY A 16 2.56 24.63 -9.92
CA GLY A 16 3.63 23.64 -9.78
C GLY A 16 3.89 23.22 -8.33
N GLN A 17 3.01 23.60 -7.39
CA GLN A 17 3.14 23.18 -6.00
C GLN A 17 2.46 21.82 -5.79
N SER A 18 3.09 20.97 -4.98
CA SER A 18 2.50 19.72 -4.51
C SER A 18 2.40 19.72 -2.99
N LYS A 19 1.50 18.92 -2.42
CA LYS A 19 1.55 18.63 -0.97
C LYS A 19 2.81 17.82 -0.67
N GLU A 20 3.35 18.00 0.54
CA GLU A 20 4.65 17.47 1.01
C GLU A 20 4.89 15.97 0.75
N SER A 21 3.86 15.16 0.54
CA SER A 21 3.98 13.72 0.27
C SER A 21 4.11 13.35 -1.23
N CYS A 22 4.14 14.32 -2.14
CA CYS A 22 4.16 14.09 -3.58
C CYS A 22 5.58 14.18 -4.16
N ASN A 23 6.29 13.05 -4.20
CA ASN A 23 7.64 12.94 -4.74
C ASN A 23 7.64 12.62 -6.25
N ILE A 24 6.90 13.40 -7.05
CA ILE A 24 6.93 13.25 -8.52
C ILE A 24 8.09 14.09 -9.07
N ARG A 25 9.10 13.42 -9.63
CA ARG A 25 10.20 14.09 -10.33
C ARG A 25 9.68 14.69 -11.63
N ASP A 26 9.97 15.98 -11.87
CA ASP A 26 9.56 16.70 -13.08
C ASP A 26 8.05 16.67 -13.37
N GLY A 27 7.24 16.78 -12.31
CA GLY A 27 5.77 16.77 -12.40
C GLY A 27 5.20 17.90 -13.27
N LYS A 28 4.19 17.58 -14.06
CA LYS A 28 3.40 18.51 -14.88
C LYS A 28 2.43 19.27 -14.00
N ASN A 29 2.33 20.58 -14.24
CA ASN A 29 1.34 21.42 -13.58
C ASN A 29 -0.09 20.94 -13.89
N ASP A 30 -1.02 21.24 -12.99
CA ASP A 30 -2.45 20.92 -13.13
C ASP A 30 -2.78 19.43 -13.33
N THR A 31 -1.94 18.54 -12.77
CA THR A 31 -1.99 17.10 -13.04
C THR A 31 -2.19 16.28 -11.76
N PHE A 32 -3.15 15.37 -11.80
CA PHE A 32 -3.30 14.30 -10.82
C PHE A 32 -2.42 13.12 -11.18
N TYR A 33 -1.78 12.55 -10.16
CA TYR A 33 -0.92 11.37 -10.23
C TYR A 33 -1.50 10.29 -9.32
N VAL A 34 -1.94 9.18 -9.90
CA VAL A 34 -2.55 8.07 -9.15
C VAL A 34 -1.75 6.79 -9.36
N PHE A 35 -1.28 6.23 -8.26
CA PHE A 35 -0.61 4.93 -8.20
C PHE A 35 -1.68 3.85 -8.05
N ASN A 36 -1.93 3.14 -9.15
CA ASN A 36 -3.11 2.27 -9.31
C ASN A 36 -2.89 0.80 -8.90
N HIS A 37 -1.80 0.51 -8.17
CA HIS A 37 -1.50 -0.82 -7.66
C HIS A 37 -1.12 -0.79 -6.18
N LEU A 38 -1.62 -1.76 -5.42
CA LEU A 38 -1.24 -1.96 -4.01
C LEU A 38 -0.62 -3.33 -3.82
N ASP A 39 0.60 -3.36 -3.28
CA ASP A 39 1.24 -4.59 -2.84
C ASP A 39 1.08 -4.74 -1.32
N PHE A 40 0.27 -5.73 -0.92
CA PHE A 40 0.07 -6.10 0.47
C PHE A 40 1.02 -7.22 0.87
N GLU A 41 1.76 -6.99 1.97
CA GLU A 41 2.48 -8.05 2.67
C GLU A 41 1.79 -8.29 4.02
N ILE A 42 1.17 -9.45 4.14
CA ILE A 42 0.49 -9.91 5.35
C ILE A 42 1.42 -10.88 6.08
N THR A 43 1.98 -10.42 7.20
CA THR A 43 2.78 -11.29 8.06
C THR A 43 1.86 -11.98 9.07
N TYR A 44 1.99 -13.30 9.20
CA TYR A 44 1.15 -14.10 10.10
C TYR A 44 1.97 -15.10 10.92
N HIS A 45 1.46 -15.43 12.09
CA HIS A 45 1.93 -16.54 12.92
C HIS A 45 1.01 -17.74 12.72
N SER A 46 1.55 -18.90 12.32
CA SER A 46 0.72 -20.09 12.01
C SER A 46 0.10 -20.72 13.26
N GLY A 47 0.80 -20.69 14.39
CA GLY A 47 0.33 -21.26 15.64
C GLY A 47 0.51 -22.77 15.75
N GLN A 48 1.11 -23.42 14.74
CA GLN A 48 1.29 -24.88 14.69
C GLN A 48 1.99 -25.45 15.95
N ASP A 49 2.95 -24.71 16.50
CA ASP A 49 3.69 -25.12 17.72
C ASP A 49 3.17 -24.46 19.00
N GLU A 50 1.99 -23.83 18.94
CA GLU A 50 1.41 -23.06 20.03
C GLU A 50 0.09 -23.68 20.50
N THR A 51 -0.14 -23.67 21.81
CA THR A 51 -1.36 -24.25 22.40
C THR A 51 -2.63 -23.56 21.91
N TRP A 52 -2.57 -22.25 21.63
CA TRP A 52 -3.66 -21.45 21.07
C TRP A 52 -3.84 -21.64 19.55
N GLY A 53 -2.89 -22.29 18.87
CA GLY A 53 -2.97 -22.50 17.42
C GLY A 53 -3.77 -23.73 17.02
N SER A 54 -4.10 -24.61 17.98
CA SER A 54 -5.00 -25.75 17.80
C SER A 54 -6.41 -25.37 17.31
N ALA A 55 -6.79 -24.09 17.43
CA ALA A 55 -8.05 -23.56 16.92
C ALA A 55 -8.01 -23.19 15.42
N PHE A 56 -6.83 -23.12 14.81
CA PHE A 56 -6.68 -22.87 13.38
C PHE A 56 -6.58 -24.20 12.62
N GLY A 57 -7.20 -24.28 11.43
CA GLY A 57 -6.97 -25.39 10.51
C GLY A 57 -5.55 -25.37 9.91
N GLU A 58 -5.24 -26.32 9.03
CA GLU A 58 -3.90 -26.47 8.44
C GLU A 58 -3.39 -25.20 7.73
N ASP A 59 -4.29 -24.39 7.18
CA ASP A 59 -4.00 -23.13 6.47
C ASP A 59 -4.36 -21.85 7.26
N GLY A 60 -4.48 -21.95 8.59
CA GLY A 60 -4.85 -20.82 9.44
C GLY A 60 -3.70 -20.17 10.19
N GLY A 61 -3.96 -19.00 10.77
CA GLY A 61 -3.00 -18.29 11.59
C GLY A 61 -3.50 -16.92 12.03
N ARG A 62 -2.73 -16.26 12.89
CA ARG A 62 -2.99 -14.90 13.36
C ARG A 62 -2.19 -13.89 12.54
N ILE A 63 -2.86 -12.89 11.97
CA ILE A 63 -2.18 -11.75 11.34
C ILE A 63 -1.49 -10.92 12.42
N ILE A 64 -0.19 -10.71 12.26
CA ILE A 64 0.63 -9.92 13.18
C ILE A 64 1.08 -8.58 12.58
N ALA A 65 1.15 -8.48 11.25
CA ALA A 65 1.42 -7.24 10.56
C ALA A 65 0.76 -7.21 9.18
N ALA A 66 0.37 -6.03 8.74
CA ALA A 66 -0.02 -5.75 7.37
C ALA A 66 0.78 -4.53 6.90
N LYS A 67 1.57 -4.70 5.85
CA LYS A 67 2.30 -3.62 5.19
C LYS A 67 1.70 -3.41 3.82
N VAL A 68 1.64 -2.15 3.40
CA VAL A 68 1.16 -1.77 2.08
C VAL A 68 2.22 -0.92 1.40
N GLN A 69 2.59 -1.32 0.19
CA GLN A 69 3.36 -0.49 -0.71
C GLN A 69 2.44 -0.01 -1.84
N VAL A 70 2.56 1.28 -2.15
CA VAL A 70 1.78 1.94 -3.20
C VAL A 70 2.66 1.99 -4.44
N ASN A 71 2.21 1.35 -5.52
CA ASN A 71 2.92 1.21 -6.80
C ASN A 71 1.99 1.57 -7.96
N SER A 72 2.53 1.68 -9.18
CA SER A 72 1.70 1.83 -10.37
C SER A 72 1.93 0.68 -11.34
N LEU A 73 0.83 0.25 -11.94
CA LEU A 73 0.75 -0.70 -13.06
C LEU A 73 -0.03 -0.02 -14.19
N ASN A 74 0.62 0.94 -14.85
CA ASN A 74 0.14 1.67 -16.01
C ASN A 74 0.88 1.23 -17.29
N SER A 75 1.27 -0.05 -17.37
CA SER A 75 1.90 -0.63 -18.55
C SER A 75 1.37 -2.03 -18.83
N ASP A 76 1.31 -2.39 -20.11
CA ASP A 76 0.89 -3.74 -20.56
C ASP A 76 1.85 -4.84 -20.11
N LYS A 77 3.03 -4.48 -19.58
CA LYS A 77 4.09 -5.40 -19.16
C LYS A 77 4.01 -5.80 -17.69
N CYS A 78 2.96 -5.40 -16.96
CA CYS A 78 2.82 -5.64 -15.52
C CYS A 78 4.05 -5.18 -14.70
N ASP A 79 4.70 -4.10 -15.15
CA ASP A 79 5.86 -3.54 -14.47
C ASP A 79 5.43 -2.66 -13.29
N ARG A 80 5.71 -3.12 -12.07
CA ARG A 80 5.36 -2.45 -10.79
C ARG A 80 6.04 -1.10 -10.60
N SER A 81 7.01 -0.76 -11.44
CA SER A 81 7.70 0.54 -11.44
C SER A 81 7.21 1.50 -12.53
N SER A 82 6.09 1.18 -13.17
CA SER A 82 5.53 2.04 -14.22
C SER A 82 5.11 3.42 -13.70
N GLU A 83 5.03 4.36 -14.63
CA GLU A 83 4.58 5.72 -14.31
C GLU A 83 3.15 5.74 -13.77
N PRO A 84 2.83 6.59 -12.78
CA PRO A 84 1.48 6.76 -12.28
C PRO A 84 0.49 7.11 -13.39
N VAL A 85 -0.78 6.76 -13.17
CA VAL A 85 -1.88 7.20 -14.03
C VAL A 85 -2.04 8.71 -13.88
N MET A 86 -1.91 9.43 -15.00
CA MET A 86 -1.91 10.89 -15.04
C MET A 86 -3.16 11.43 -15.73
N PHE A 87 -3.79 12.44 -15.15
CA PHE A 87 -4.88 13.18 -15.80
C PHE A 87 -4.97 14.62 -15.32
N GLN A 88 -5.44 15.51 -16.20
CA GLN A 88 -5.60 16.93 -15.88
C GLN A 88 -6.80 17.17 -14.97
N SER A 89 -6.80 18.25 -14.20
CA SER A 89 -7.93 18.61 -13.32
C SER A 89 -9.25 18.87 -14.06
N THR A 90 -9.17 19.18 -15.35
CA THR A 90 -10.32 19.40 -16.24
C THR A 90 -10.93 18.10 -16.79
N SER A 91 -10.26 16.96 -16.61
CA SER A 91 -10.70 15.67 -17.14
C SER A 91 -12.00 15.23 -16.47
N LYS A 92 -13.02 14.89 -17.27
CA LYS A 92 -14.29 14.36 -16.79
C LYS A 92 -14.36 12.86 -17.06
N ASN A 93 -15.07 12.12 -16.21
CA ASN A 93 -15.31 10.68 -16.35
C ASN A 93 -14.02 9.83 -16.47
N VAL A 94 -13.02 10.13 -15.63
CA VAL A 94 -11.76 9.38 -15.61
C VAL A 94 -11.99 7.98 -15.03
N GLN A 95 -11.63 6.95 -15.78
CA GLN A 95 -11.59 5.57 -15.31
C GLN A 95 -10.15 5.20 -14.95
N ILE A 96 -9.95 4.67 -13.75
CA ILE A 96 -8.65 4.25 -13.25
C ILE A 96 -8.73 2.76 -12.93
N PRO A 97 -8.19 1.87 -13.79
CA PRO A 97 -8.14 0.46 -13.47
C PRO A 97 -7.23 0.26 -12.26
N PHE A 98 -7.73 -0.42 -11.24
CA PHE A 98 -7.04 -0.58 -9.97
C PHE A 98 -6.80 -2.05 -9.69
N THR A 99 -5.61 -2.37 -9.21
CA THR A 99 -5.20 -3.75 -8.95
C THR A 99 -4.51 -3.87 -7.59
N TYR A 100 -4.44 -5.08 -7.07
CA TYR A 100 -3.72 -5.35 -5.83
C TYR A 100 -3.08 -6.73 -5.87
N SER A 101 -1.97 -6.89 -5.17
CA SER A 101 -1.29 -8.15 -4.92
C SER A 101 -1.29 -8.43 -3.43
N VAL A 102 -1.40 -9.70 -3.02
CA VAL A 102 -1.31 -10.09 -1.62
C VAL A 102 -0.26 -11.18 -1.47
N LYS A 103 0.71 -10.96 -0.59
CA LYS A 103 1.73 -11.93 -0.21
C LYS A 103 1.59 -12.25 1.27
N PHE A 104 1.51 -13.53 1.60
CA PHE A 104 1.52 -14.00 2.98
C PHE A 104 2.93 -14.43 3.39
N VAL A 105 3.41 -13.93 4.52
CA VAL A 105 4.74 -14.25 5.06
C VAL A 105 4.55 -14.86 6.45
N LYS A 106 4.94 -16.12 6.61
CA LYS A 106 4.94 -16.79 7.90
C LYS A 106 6.08 -16.25 8.77
N ASN A 107 5.78 -15.84 9.99
CA ASN A 107 6.76 -15.49 11.01
C ASN A 107 6.21 -15.92 12.38
N ASN A 108 6.82 -16.97 12.95
CA ASN A 108 6.41 -17.52 14.24
C ASN A 108 7.22 -16.97 15.43
N ASP A 109 8.20 -16.08 15.19
CA ASP A 109 8.98 -15.45 16.27
C ASP A 109 8.15 -14.41 17.03
N ILE A 110 7.13 -13.85 16.37
CA ILE A 110 6.23 -12.83 16.91
C ILE A 110 4.85 -13.43 17.12
N ARG A 111 4.48 -13.67 18.38
CA ARG A 111 3.19 -14.29 18.75
C ARG A 111 1.97 -13.38 18.60
N TRP A 112 2.15 -12.07 18.76
CA TRP A 112 1.06 -11.09 18.84
C TRP A 112 1.45 -9.77 18.19
N ALA A 113 0.50 -9.14 17.49
CA ALA A 113 0.63 -7.76 17.08
C ALA A 113 0.61 -6.84 18.30
N SER A 114 1.55 -5.91 18.38
CA SER A 114 1.56 -4.84 19.38
C SER A 114 0.91 -3.58 18.83
N ARG A 115 0.23 -2.84 19.70
CA ARG A 115 -0.22 -1.47 19.40
C ARG A 115 0.97 -0.57 19.04
N TRP A 116 2.17 -0.85 19.52
CA TRP A 116 3.36 -0.08 19.16
C TRP A 116 3.95 -0.46 17.81
N ASP A 117 3.59 -1.63 17.24
CA ASP A 117 4.21 -2.10 16.00
C ASP A 117 3.91 -1.18 14.83
N TYR A 118 2.69 -0.66 14.73
CA TYR A 118 2.41 0.31 13.68
C TYR A 118 3.19 1.60 13.92
N ILE A 119 3.30 2.11 15.15
CA ILE A 119 4.02 3.35 15.45
C ILE A 119 5.50 3.22 15.07
N LEU A 120 6.17 2.14 15.48
CA LEU A 120 7.60 1.95 15.22
C LEU A 120 7.90 1.65 13.74
N LYS A 121 6.94 1.09 12.99
CA LYS A 121 7.13 0.66 11.60
C LYS A 121 6.51 1.61 10.56
N SER A 122 5.79 2.65 10.99
CA SER A 122 5.17 3.66 10.12
C SER A 122 5.75 5.06 10.29
N LEU A 123 6.74 5.22 11.18
CA LEU A 123 7.59 6.41 11.17
C LEU A 123 8.56 6.30 9.98
N PRO A 124 8.68 7.36 9.15
CA PRO A 124 9.61 7.40 8.02
C PRO A 124 11.08 7.39 8.49
#